data_AF-A0A9P9A4G9-F1
#
_entry.id   AF-A0A9P9A4G9-F1
#
_cell.length_a   1.000
_cell.length_b   1.000
_cell.length_c   1.000
_cell.angle_alpha   90.00
_cell.angle_beta   90.00
_cell.angle_gamma   90.00
#
_symmetry.space_group_name_H-M   'P 1'
#
loop_
_entity.id
_entity.type
_entity.pdbx_description
1 polymer ?
#
loop_
_entity_poly.entity_id
_entity_poly.type
_entity_poly.pdbx_seq_one_letter_code
_entity_poly.pdbx_strand_id
1 'polypeptide(L)'
;PEHTQTDTMDLWGNVKIPFIGNGYDNTTIQAPATEWQDVVWGPKQERYSALAGIPISNVPVGNTTLYMQSGYIELNCYDFSRPPRDGTASKRDAVLPRQVALQPPNNSSWQGEHSSRWLIALDRFVNPIWTGPSRRGDDDTWESPGMFANVAGIEAGPTRLLFRAFNDAGIIAKGSLIYGYCDVRQRYVESRVHCERQTETSRQKCTAIAQRPSRKGHAPETISHLNFPAVFGHITKNLPEATSIGGIATTDLGLRYLKNPKGVSSSETSTDMFSGIPEEKVDFSRRLSQLLNTYILLSPFDFSTVPGTWLFTPPTATVEAEVSNLIAVYVVPRAWIAVGLLSCLVLLRGGIASVIVTHISTSPEILQYASTLDSKFIDLPPDTGHMSAKEITTMLKGQRVRL
;
A
#
# COMPACT_ATOMS: atom_id res chain seq x y z
N PRO A 1 -2.48 12.88 -9.11
CA PRO A 1 -1.21 12.22 -9.48
C PRO A 1 -0.15 12.26 -8.37
N GLU A 2 0.05 13.43 -7.74
CA GLU A 2 1.07 13.62 -6.69
C GLU A 2 0.82 12.76 -5.44
N HIS A 3 -0.44 12.62 -5.02
CA HIS A 3 -0.82 11.76 -3.89
C HIS A 3 -0.57 10.26 -4.11
N THR A 4 -0.58 9.77 -5.36
CA THR A 4 -0.42 8.34 -5.65
C THR A 4 1.05 7.88 -5.58
N GLN A 5 1.98 8.83 -5.71
CA GLN A 5 3.41 8.55 -5.63
C GLN A 5 3.85 8.23 -4.20
N THR A 6 3.23 8.87 -3.21
CA THR A 6 3.48 8.68 -1.78
C THR A 6 2.55 7.66 -1.14
N ASP A 7 1.51 7.21 -1.84
CA ASP A 7 0.57 6.22 -1.34
C ASP A 7 1.23 4.85 -1.10
N THR A 8 0.73 4.18 -0.08
CA THR A 8 0.98 2.80 0.35
C THR A 8 0.65 1.76 -0.71
N MET A 9 -0.18 2.13 -1.67
CA MET A 9 -0.56 1.31 -2.81
C MET A 9 -0.20 1.99 -4.14
N ASP A 10 -0.07 1.21 -5.20
CA ASP A 10 0.07 1.73 -6.55
C ASP A 10 -1.28 2.12 -7.18
N LEU A 11 -1.26 2.58 -8.43
CA LEU A 11 -2.47 2.99 -9.17
C LEU A 11 -3.50 1.85 -9.28
N TRP A 12 -3.05 0.59 -9.31
CA TRP A 12 -3.89 -0.59 -9.42
C TRP A 12 -4.38 -1.11 -8.05
N GLY A 13 -3.85 -0.58 -6.95
CA GLY A 13 -4.26 -0.97 -5.59
C GLY A 13 -3.42 -2.12 -5.04
N ASN A 14 -2.26 -2.37 -5.62
CA ASN A 14 -1.30 -3.33 -5.13
C ASN A 14 -0.45 -2.70 -4.04
N VAL A 15 -0.09 -3.47 -3.01
CA VAL A 15 0.65 -2.94 -1.86
C VAL A 15 2.10 -2.66 -2.24
N LYS A 16 2.62 -1.48 -1.89
CA LYS A 16 4.05 -1.17 -2.08
C LYS A 16 4.85 -1.62 -0.87
N ILE A 17 6.02 -2.19 -1.15
CA ILE A 17 6.95 -2.65 -0.12
C ILE A 17 8.04 -1.59 0.07
N PRO A 18 8.25 -1.09 1.30
CA PRO A 18 9.36 -0.19 1.56
C PRO A 18 10.71 -0.90 1.59
N PHE A 19 11.77 -0.12 1.38
CA PHE A 19 13.13 -0.53 1.69
C PHE A 19 13.25 -0.80 3.20
N ILE A 20 13.97 -1.85 3.56
CA ILE A 20 14.18 -2.24 4.95
C ILE A 20 15.37 -1.47 5.52
N GLY A 21 15.18 -0.93 6.72
CA GLY A 21 16.19 -0.11 7.41
C GLY A 21 15.73 1.34 7.56
N ASN A 22 15.78 1.82 8.80
CA ASN A 22 15.46 3.20 9.14
C ASN A 22 16.58 4.13 8.66
N GLY A 23 16.37 4.72 7.49
CA GLY A 23 17.10 5.92 7.11
C GLY A 23 18.43 5.65 6.42
N TYR A 24 18.41 5.88 5.12
CA TYR A 24 19.52 6.50 4.39
C TYR A 24 19.85 7.93 4.90
N ASP A 25 19.51 8.27 6.15
CA ASP A 25 19.88 9.53 6.80
C ASP A 25 21.32 9.48 7.36
N ASN A 26 21.98 8.31 7.32
CA ASN A 26 23.40 8.19 7.56
C ASN A 26 24.07 7.42 6.41
N THR A 27 25.24 7.91 5.99
CA THR A 27 26.12 7.48 4.90
C THR A 27 26.65 6.05 5.00
N THR A 28 26.06 5.21 5.85
CA THR A 28 26.41 3.81 6.06
C THR A 28 25.14 2.97 6.10
N ILE A 29 25.08 1.96 5.22
CA ILE A 29 24.04 0.93 5.25
C ILE A 29 24.19 0.19 6.57
N GLN A 30 23.45 0.60 7.61
CA GLN A 30 23.37 -0.18 8.83
C GLN A 30 22.67 -1.50 8.50
N ALA A 31 23.22 -2.60 9.02
CA ALA A 31 22.58 -3.89 8.88
C ALA A 31 21.15 -3.78 9.45
N PRO A 32 20.12 -4.22 8.69
CA PRO A 32 18.76 -4.14 9.17
C PRO A 32 18.63 -4.95 10.46
N ALA A 33 17.99 -4.38 11.49
CA ALA A 33 17.76 -5.10 12.72
C ALA A 33 17.01 -6.41 12.44
N THR A 34 17.41 -7.49 13.11
CA THR A 34 16.88 -8.85 12.94
C THR A 34 15.44 -9.00 13.46
N GLU A 35 14.94 -7.98 14.14
CA GLU A 35 13.60 -7.90 14.74
C GLU A 35 12.64 -7.12 13.85
N TRP A 36 11.35 -7.22 14.16
CA TRP A 36 10.31 -6.45 13.48
C TRP A 36 10.51 -4.95 13.72
N GLN A 37 10.54 -4.19 12.64
CA GLN A 37 10.62 -2.73 12.66
C GLN A 37 9.33 -2.16 12.08
N ASP A 38 8.73 -1.21 12.80
CA ASP A 38 7.54 -0.53 12.31
C ASP A 38 7.88 0.34 11.10
N VAL A 39 7.01 0.27 10.09
CA VAL A 39 7.13 1.09 8.88
C VAL A 39 6.52 2.46 9.17
N VAL A 40 7.36 3.47 9.25
CA VAL A 40 6.89 4.86 9.37
C VAL A 40 6.52 5.39 7.99
N TRP A 41 5.25 5.72 7.80
CA TRP A 41 4.76 6.34 6.56
C TRP A 41 4.98 7.85 6.61
N GLY A 42 5.57 8.41 5.56
CA GLY A 42 5.87 9.84 5.47
C GLY A 42 5.82 10.37 4.04
N PRO A 43 5.82 11.70 3.84
CA PRO A 43 5.59 12.32 2.52
C PRO A 43 6.76 12.17 1.54
N LYS A 44 7.89 11.58 1.95
CA LYS A 44 9.01 11.31 1.04
C LYS A 44 8.68 10.05 0.22
N GLN A 45 8.40 10.26 -1.07
CA GLN A 45 8.19 9.25 -2.14
C GLN A 45 9.29 8.18 -2.23
N GLU A 46 10.44 8.49 -1.65
CA GLU A 46 11.70 7.76 -1.69
C GLU A 46 11.82 6.70 -0.59
N ARG A 47 10.75 5.92 -0.33
CA ARG A 47 10.81 4.81 0.63
C ARG A 47 10.48 3.45 0.03
N TYR A 48 9.89 3.38 -1.15
CA TYR A 48 9.47 2.10 -1.76
C TYR A 48 10.58 1.43 -2.54
N SER A 49 10.66 0.10 -2.47
CA SER A 49 11.62 -0.67 -3.26
C SER A 49 11.28 -0.68 -4.76
N ALA A 50 10.01 -0.45 -5.12
CA ALA A 50 9.51 -0.35 -6.48
C ALA A 50 8.35 0.67 -6.59
N LEU A 51 8.05 1.13 -7.80
CA LEU A 51 6.91 1.98 -8.13
C LEU A 51 5.62 1.17 -8.28
N ALA A 52 5.73 -0.09 -8.74
CA ALA A 52 4.65 -1.06 -8.78
C ALA A 52 4.55 -1.82 -7.46
N GLY A 53 3.33 -2.11 -7.02
CA GLY A 53 3.06 -2.89 -5.83
C GLY A 53 2.87 -4.38 -6.12
N ILE A 54 2.83 -5.19 -5.06
CA ILE A 54 2.54 -6.62 -5.10
C ILE A 54 1.01 -6.82 -4.99
N PRO A 55 0.37 -7.52 -5.94
CA PRO A 55 -1.07 -7.74 -5.91
C PRO A 55 -1.47 -8.63 -4.73
N ILE A 56 -2.52 -8.23 -4.01
CA ILE A 56 -3.18 -9.05 -2.99
C ILE A 56 -4.62 -9.24 -3.45
N SER A 57 -5.08 -10.48 -3.52
CA SER A 57 -6.45 -10.82 -3.89
C SER A 57 -7.19 -11.49 -2.72
N ASN A 58 -8.51 -11.60 -2.83
CA ASN A 58 -9.37 -12.32 -1.88
C ASN A 58 -9.29 -11.82 -0.42
N VAL A 59 -9.03 -10.52 -0.21
CA VAL A 59 -9.09 -9.92 1.13
C VAL A 59 -10.56 -9.91 1.60
N PRO A 60 -10.90 -10.55 2.74
CA PRO A 60 -12.26 -10.57 3.26
C PRO A 60 -12.69 -9.19 3.76
N VAL A 61 -14.00 -9.01 3.97
CA VAL A 61 -14.55 -7.81 4.61
C VAL A 61 -14.10 -7.76 6.06
N GLY A 62 -13.59 -6.62 6.50
CA GLY A 62 -13.01 -6.42 7.83
C GLY A 62 -11.57 -5.95 7.78
N ASN A 63 -10.88 -6.05 8.92
CA ASN A 63 -9.45 -5.81 8.97
C ASN A 63 -8.72 -7.15 8.94
N THR A 64 -7.84 -7.30 7.97
CA THR A 64 -7.06 -8.52 7.72
C THR A 64 -5.59 -8.20 7.88
N THR A 65 -4.87 -9.00 8.65
CA THR A 65 -3.41 -8.88 8.78
C THR A 65 -2.76 -10.15 8.26
N LEU A 66 -1.79 -10.01 7.36
CA LEU A 66 -1.06 -11.13 6.76
C LEU A 66 0.44 -10.88 6.77
N TYR A 67 1.21 -11.96 6.67
CA TYR A 67 2.66 -11.91 6.53
C TYR A 67 3.05 -12.30 5.11
N MET A 68 3.80 -11.45 4.42
CA MET A 68 4.30 -11.78 3.09
C MET A 68 5.82 -11.79 3.07
N GLN A 69 6.40 -12.64 2.24
CA GLN A 69 7.81 -12.62 1.93
C GLN A 69 8.00 -12.03 0.54
N SER A 70 8.93 -11.11 0.40
CA SER A 70 9.30 -10.52 -0.88
C SER A 70 10.79 -10.26 -0.95
N GLY A 71 11.30 -10.09 -2.17
CA GLY A 71 12.67 -9.70 -2.42
C GLY A 71 12.77 -8.55 -3.42
N TYR A 72 13.84 -7.77 -3.32
CA TYR A 72 14.12 -6.67 -4.23
C TYR A 72 15.63 -6.42 -4.33
N ILE A 73 16.04 -5.77 -5.40
CA ILE A 73 17.43 -5.33 -5.61
C ILE A 73 17.62 -3.98 -4.91
N GLU A 74 18.66 -3.90 -4.09
CA GLU A 74 19.14 -2.67 -3.49
C GLU A 74 20.48 -2.31 -4.13
N LEU A 75 20.57 -1.09 -4.67
CA LEU A 75 21.81 -0.53 -5.19
C LEU A 75 22.40 0.49 -4.23
N ASN A 76 23.73 0.52 -4.15
CA ASN A 76 24.48 1.57 -3.48
C ASN A 76 25.49 2.18 -4.45
N CYS A 77 25.18 3.33 -5.03
CA CYS A 77 25.95 3.96 -6.09
C CYS A 77 26.97 4.98 -5.58
N TYR A 78 28.16 4.94 -6.16
CA TYR A 78 29.33 5.72 -5.78
C TYR A 78 30.19 6.10 -7.02
N ASP A 79 31.21 6.94 -6.80
CA ASP A 79 32.21 7.35 -7.80
C ASP A 79 31.66 7.88 -9.13
N PHE A 80 30.66 8.76 -9.06
CA PHE A 80 30.17 9.47 -10.23
C PHE A 80 31.23 10.39 -10.83
N SER A 81 31.52 10.21 -12.11
CA SER A 81 32.53 10.97 -12.83
C SER A 81 31.97 11.55 -14.13
N ARG A 82 32.43 12.76 -14.46
CA ARG A 82 32.18 13.43 -15.74
C ARG A 82 33.54 13.68 -16.41
N PRO A 83 33.90 12.93 -17.46
CA PRO A 83 35.14 13.19 -18.16
C PRO A 83 35.13 14.62 -18.76
N PRO A 84 36.28 15.30 -18.82
CA PRO A 84 36.37 16.67 -19.31
C PRO A 84 35.81 16.82 -20.73
N ARG A 85 35.17 17.97 -21.02
CA ARG A 85 34.65 18.33 -22.35
C ARG A 85 35.74 18.50 -23.43
N ASP A 86 37.02 18.46 -23.05
CA ASP A 86 38.15 18.65 -23.97
C ASP A 86 38.46 17.40 -24.79
N GLY A 87 37.58 17.11 -25.75
CA GLY A 87 37.90 16.70 -27.12
C GLY A 87 38.70 15.42 -27.36
N THR A 88 39.11 14.68 -26.33
CA THR A 88 40.02 13.54 -26.44
C THR A 88 39.49 12.27 -25.78
N ALA A 89 38.36 12.32 -25.08
CA ALA A 89 37.64 11.11 -24.70
C ALA A 89 37.05 10.48 -25.97
N SER A 90 37.89 9.73 -26.69
CA SER A 90 37.48 8.89 -27.78
C SER A 90 36.38 7.97 -27.26
N LYS A 91 35.38 7.64 -28.10
CA LYS A 91 34.42 6.55 -27.80
C LYS A 91 35.12 5.24 -27.37
N ARG A 92 36.44 5.13 -27.60
CA ARG A 92 37.33 4.02 -27.25
C ARG A 92 37.94 4.05 -25.83
N ASP A 93 38.05 5.20 -25.15
CA ASP A 93 38.72 5.29 -23.84
C ASP A 93 37.79 5.05 -22.65
N ALA A 94 36.47 5.09 -22.90
CA ALA A 94 35.48 4.62 -21.94
C ALA A 94 35.40 3.10 -22.03
N VAL A 95 35.53 2.41 -20.90
CA VAL A 95 35.27 0.96 -20.80
C VAL A 95 33.93 0.65 -21.49
N LEU A 96 33.99 0.09 -22.69
CA LEU A 96 32.80 -0.30 -23.44
C LEU A 96 32.36 -1.66 -22.88
N PRO A 97 31.13 -1.76 -22.35
CA PRO A 97 30.58 -3.07 -22.01
C PRO A 97 30.63 -3.94 -23.26
N ARG A 98 31.12 -5.17 -23.15
CA ARG A 98 30.90 -6.15 -24.21
C ARG A 98 29.40 -6.45 -24.27
N GLN A 99 28.87 -6.67 -25.48
CA GLN A 99 27.53 -7.23 -25.63
C GLN A 99 27.39 -8.45 -24.72
N VAL A 100 26.25 -8.56 -24.03
CA VAL A 100 25.95 -9.70 -23.17
C VAL A 100 25.98 -10.95 -24.04
N ALA A 101 27.06 -11.70 -23.98
CA ALA A 101 27.20 -12.96 -24.69
C ALA A 101 26.56 -14.06 -23.83
N LEU A 102 25.92 -15.05 -24.46
CA LEU A 102 25.49 -16.28 -23.79
C LEU A 102 26.67 -17.14 -23.28
N GLN A 103 27.91 -16.67 -23.49
CA GLN A 103 29.13 -17.28 -22.98
C GLN A 103 29.72 -16.41 -21.86
N PRO A 104 30.16 -17.01 -20.74
CA PRO A 104 30.82 -16.29 -19.66
C PRO A 104 32.13 -15.65 -20.15
N PRO A 105 32.32 -14.34 -20.01
CA PRO A 105 33.66 -13.79 -20.06
C PRO A 105 34.34 -13.91 -18.69
N ASN A 106 35.64 -13.65 -18.67
CA ASN A 106 36.46 -13.66 -17.47
C ASN A 106 35.90 -12.68 -16.42
N ASN A 107 35.81 -13.13 -15.17
CA ASN A 107 35.45 -12.31 -14.01
C ASN A 107 36.34 -11.05 -13.95
N SER A 108 35.79 -9.90 -14.36
CA SER A 108 36.37 -8.54 -14.33
C SER A 108 35.97 -7.71 -15.57
N SER A 109 35.39 -8.30 -16.61
CA SER A 109 34.93 -7.56 -17.78
C SER A 109 33.47 -7.14 -17.65
N TRP A 110 33.21 -5.84 -17.81
CA TRP A 110 31.87 -5.28 -17.85
C TRP A 110 31.07 -5.80 -19.05
N GLN A 111 29.84 -6.25 -18.80
CA GLN A 111 28.90 -6.71 -19.83
C GLN A 111 27.60 -5.92 -19.75
N GLY A 112 27.06 -5.55 -20.90
CA GLY A 112 25.81 -4.80 -21.03
C GLY A 112 25.48 -4.60 -22.49
N GLU A 113 24.24 -4.25 -22.80
CA GLU A 113 23.82 -3.93 -24.16
C GLU A 113 23.60 -2.42 -24.29
N HIS A 114 24.01 -1.87 -25.43
CA HIS A 114 23.90 -0.45 -25.73
C HIS A 114 22.75 -0.22 -26.73
N SER A 115 21.55 0.01 -26.22
CA SER A 115 20.33 0.23 -27.04
C SER A 115 19.74 1.64 -26.95
N SER A 116 20.11 2.44 -25.94
CA SER A 116 19.49 3.76 -25.65
C SER A 116 20.49 4.76 -25.08
N ARG A 117 20.04 5.98 -24.74
CA ARG A 117 20.84 7.11 -24.19
C ARG A 117 21.52 6.83 -22.84
N TRP A 118 21.16 5.72 -22.22
CA TRP A 118 21.80 5.21 -21.03
C TRP A 118 21.84 3.70 -21.07
N LEU A 119 22.76 3.14 -20.31
CA LEU A 119 22.95 1.71 -20.18
C LEU A 119 23.40 1.37 -18.77
N ILE A 120 23.26 0.09 -18.46
CA ILE A 120 23.84 -0.53 -17.29
C ILE A 120 24.74 -1.69 -17.74
N ALA A 121 25.78 -1.97 -16.97
CA ALA A 121 26.65 -3.12 -17.20
C ALA A 121 27.01 -3.79 -15.88
N LEU A 122 27.28 -5.09 -15.91
CA LEU A 122 27.72 -5.86 -14.74
C LEU A 122 29.11 -6.44 -14.94
N ASP A 123 29.86 -6.57 -13.86
CA ASP A 123 31.19 -7.17 -13.86
C ASP A 123 31.20 -8.69 -13.61
N ARG A 124 30.08 -9.25 -13.12
CA ARG A 124 30.01 -10.62 -12.61
C ARG A 124 28.64 -11.27 -12.81
N PHE A 125 28.67 -12.52 -13.25
CA PHE A 125 27.51 -13.41 -13.40
C PHE A 125 27.72 -14.70 -12.61
N VAL A 126 26.63 -15.42 -12.34
CA VAL A 126 26.74 -16.78 -11.79
C VAL A 126 27.47 -17.70 -12.77
N ASN A 127 28.15 -18.72 -12.25
CA ASN A 127 28.91 -19.64 -13.08
C ASN A 127 27.99 -20.33 -14.10
N PRO A 128 28.38 -20.45 -15.38
CA PRO A 128 27.60 -21.10 -16.44
C PRO A 128 27.09 -22.50 -16.14
N ILE A 129 27.75 -23.22 -15.23
CA ILE A 129 27.26 -24.52 -14.75
C ILE A 129 25.83 -24.43 -14.18
N TRP A 130 25.43 -23.24 -13.73
CA TRP A 130 24.10 -22.91 -13.21
C TRP A 130 23.15 -22.30 -14.24
N THR A 131 23.63 -22.00 -15.46
CA THR A 131 22.83 -21.32 -16.51
C THR A 131 22.83 -22.08 -17.84
N GLY A 132 23.42 -23.27 -17.89
CA GLY A 132 23.59 -24.07 -19.10
C GLY A 132 22.41 -25.00 -19.40
N PRO A 133 22.09 -25.27 -20.68
CA PRO A 133 20.92 -26.06 -21.09
C PRO A 133 20.89 -27.50 -20.53
N SER A 134 22.02 -28.02 -20.05
CA SER A 134 22.16 -29.34 -19.43
C SER A 134 21.51 -29.48 -18.06
N ARG A 135 21.14 -28.37 -17.40
CA ARG A 135 20.41 -28.37 -16.12
C ARG A 135 18.94 -27.97 -16.24
N ARG A 136 18.39 -28.03 -17.46
CA ARG A 136 16.97 -27.91 -17.74
C ARG A 136 16.22 -29.13 -17.17
N GLY A 137 16.25 -29.28 -15.84
CA GLY A 137 15.37 -30.16 -15.10
C GLY A 137 14.03 -29.46 -14.89
N ASP A 138 13.00 -30.24 -14.59
CA ASP A 138 11.61 -29.81 -14.32
C ASP A 138 11.45 -28.91 -13.08
N ASP A 139 12.52 -28.25 -12.62
CA ASP A 139 12.52 -27.46 -11.39
C ASP A 139 12.23 -25.99 -11.70
N ASP A 140 11.12 -25.52 -11.13
CA ASP A 140 10.48 -24.21 -11.31
C ASP A 140 11.30 -23.04 -10.72
N THR A 141 12.64 -23.10 -10.73
CA THR A 141 13.52 -22.01 -10.25
C THR A 141 14.59 -21.53 -11.25
N TRP A 142 14.61 -22.04 -12.50
CA TRP A 142 15.57 -21.68 -13.56
C TRP A 142 15.91 -20.18 -13.65
N GLU A 143 17.20 -19.82 -13.68
CA GLU A 143 17.67 -18.41 -13.82
C GLU A 143 17.14 -17.41 -12.77
N SER A 144 16.74 -17.90 -11.60
CA SER A 144 16.41 -17.06 -10.45
C SER A 144 17.40 -17.29 -9.30
N PRO A 145 17.53 -16.31 -8.37
CA PRO A 145 18.22 -16.55 -7.11
C PRO A 145 17.69 -17.79 -6.38
N GLY A 146 16.40 -18.13 -6.52
CA GLY A 146 15.77 -19.27 -5.86
C GLY A 146 16.51 -20.61 -6.02
N MET A 147 17.22 -20.83 -7.13
CA MET A 147 18.05 -22.04 -7.34
C MET A 147 19.12 -22.23 -6.27
N PHE A 148 19.53 -21.16 -5.61
CA PHE A 148 20.59 -21.13 -4.61
C PHE A 148 20.06 -21.12 -3.17
N ALA A 149 18.75 -21.21 -2.96
CA ALA A 149 18.16 -21.17 -1.61
C ALA A 149 18.65 -22.32 -0.71
N ASN A 150 18.93 -23.49 -1.31
CA ASN A 150 19.35 -24.70 -0.59
C ASN A 150 20.82 -25.06 -0.82
N VAL A 151 21.60 -24.19 -1.48
CA VAL A 151 23.00 -24.50 -1.82
C VAL A 151 23.94 -23.74 -0.89
N ALA A 152 24.67 -24.48 -0.05
CA ALA A 152 25.67 -23.92 0.84
C ALA A 152 27.05 -23.77 0.16
N GLY A 153 27.86 -22.82 0.62
CA GLY A 153 29.26 -22.67 0.19
C GLY A 153 29.48 -22.02 -1.17
N ILE A 154 28.50 -21.31 -1.72
CA ILE A 154 28.68 -20.56 -2.96
C ILE A 154 29.43 -19.27 -2.67
N GLU A 155 30.68 -19.18 -3.13
CA GLU A 155 31.44 -17.93 -3.16
C GLU A 155 30.94 -17.03 -4.30
N ALA A 156 29.78 -16.42 -4.11
CA ALA A 156 29.37 -15.28 -4.92
C ALA A 156 29.96 -14.01 -4.29
N GLY A 157 31.16 -13.62 -4.71
CA GLY A 157 31.72 -12.33 -4.29
C GLY A 157 30.91 -11.14 -4.84
N PRO A 158 31.22 -9.91 -4.40
CA PRO A 158 30.37 -8.74 -4.64
C PRO A 158 30.19 -8.46 -6.13
N THR A 159 28.96 -8.16 -6.52
CA THR A 159 28.56 -7.79 -7.88
C THR A 159 28.53 -6.28 -8.00
N ARG A 160 29.17 -5.74 -9.04
CA ARG A 160 29.14 -4.30 -9.32
C ARG A 160 28.37 -4.03 -10.61
N LEU A 161 27.62 -2.94 -10.57
CA LEU A 161 26.88 -2.39 -11.69
C LEU A 161 27.52 -1.05 -12.12
N LEU A 162 27.81 -0.91 -13.40
CA LEU A 162 28.24 0.33 -14.02
C LEU A 162 27.01 0.98 -14.64
N PHE A 163 26.67 2.17 -14.18
CA PHE A 163 25.70 3.03 -14.83
C PHE A 163 26.43 3.99 -15.76
N ARG A 164 25.88 4.18 -16.96
CA ARG A 164 26.41 5.14 -17.93
C ARG A 164 25.27 5.83 -18.65
N ALA A 165 25.37 7.14 -18.81
CA ALA A 165 24.43 7.91 -19.61
C ALA A 165 25.16 8.95 -20.47
N PHE A 166 24.62 9.20 -21.65
CA PHE A 166 25.20 10.09 -22.64
C PHE A 166 24.17 11.04 -23.21
N ASN A 167 24.60 12.27 -23.45
CA ASN A 167 23.80 13.26 -24.16
C ASN A 167 24.42 13.49 -25.54
N ASP A 168 23.84 12.88 -26.57
CA ASP A 168 24.16 13.20 -27.97
C ASP A 168 23.40 14.48 -28.37
N ALA A 169 24.04 15.63 -28.16
CA ALA A 169 23.52 16.91 -28.63
C ALA A 169 23.93 17.17 -30.10
N GLY A 170 23.63 16.25 -31.01
CA GLY A 170 23.83 16.43 -32.46
C GLY A 170 25.28 16.68 -32.91
N ILE A 171 25.47 16.84 -34.22
CA ILE A 171 26.76 16.78 -34.94
C ILE A 171 27.75 17.90 -34.53
N ILE A 172 27.29 18.94 -33.83
CA ILE A 172 28.10 20.14 -33.51
C ILE A 172 28.42 20.24 -32.01
N ALA A 173 27.67 19.59 -31.12
CA ALA A 173 27.95 19.67 -29.68
C ALA A 173 28.70 18.43 -29.18
N LYS A 174 29.86 18.66 -28.54
CA LYS A 174 30.57 17.64 -27.78
C LYS A 174 29.64 17.10 -26.68
N GLY A 175 29.15 15.87 -26.84
CA GLY A 175 28.22 15.23 -25.91
C GLY A 175 28.81 15.08 -24.50
N SER A 176 27.95 15.22 -23.49
CA SER A 176 28.34 15.00 -22.08
C SER A 176 28.13 13.53 -21.71
N LEU A 177 29.17 12.89 -21.19
CA LEU A 177 29.14 11.54 -20.65
C LEU A 177 29.11 11.60 -19.11
N ILE A 178 28.29 10.78 -18.47
CA ILE A 178 28.35 10.50 -17.03
C ILE A 178 28.43 8.99 -16.83
N TYR A 179 29.24 8.58 -15.87
CA TYR A 179 29.24 7.19 -15.39
C TYR A 179 29.39 7.15 -13.87
N GLY A 180 28.94 6.05 -13.28
CA GLY A 180 29.06 5.76 -11.86
C GLY A 180 28.98 4.26 -11.62
N TYR A 181 29.42 3.83 -10.44
CA TYR A 181 29.41 2.42 -10.05
C TYR A 181 28.39 2.20 -8.95
N CYS A 182 27.82 1.00 -8.85
CA CYS A 182 26.91 0.62 -7.80
C CYS A 182 27.22 -0.77 -7.29
N ASP A 183 27.23 -0.96 -5.98
CA ASP A 183 27.17 -2.30 -5.40
C ASP A 183 25.74 -2.84 -5.53
N VAL A 184 25.61 -4.10 -5.96
CA VAL A 184 24.34 -4.78 -6.14
C VAL A 184 24.11 -5.76 -4.99
N ARG A 185 22.95 -5.65 -4.32
CA ARG A 185 22.51 -6.63 -3.32
C ARG A 185 21.06 -7.05 -3.54
N GLN A 186 20.78 -8.32 -3.36
CA GLN A 186 19.43 -8.85 -3.27
C GLN A 186 19.01 -8.85 -1.80
N ARG A 187 17.93 -8.14 -1.46
CA ARG A 187 17.35 -8.14 -0.13
C ARG A 187 16.14 -9.04 -0.10
N TYR A 188 16.01 -9.82 0.98
CA TYR A 188 14.84 -10.64 1.26
C TYR A 188 14.20 -10.15 2.54
N VAL A 189 12.92 -9.79 2.45
CA VAL A 189 12.18 -9.17 3.56
C VAL A 189 10.90 -9.93 3.85
N GLU A 190 10.55 -9.99 5.12
CA GLU A 190 9.22 -10.35 5.57
C GLU A 190 8.49 -9.08 5.95
N SER A 191 7.34 -8.85 5.33
CA SER A 191 6.49 -7.68 5.56
C SER A 191 5.19 -8.11 6.21
N ARG A 192 4.83 -7.46 7.31
CA ARG A 192 3.51 -7.56 7.94
C ARG A 192 2.62 -6.54 7.26
N VAL A 193 1.58 -7.00 6.58
CA VAL A 193 0.65 -6.16 5.81
C VAL A 193 -0.71 -6.16 6.46
N HIS A 194 -1.23 -4.96 6.68
CA HIS A 194 -2.57 -4.71 7.17
C HIS A 194 -3.45 -4.24 6.03
N CYS A 195 -4.55 -4.94 5.80
CA CYS A 195 -5.56 -4.62 4.80
C CYS A 195 -6.91 -4.34 5.47
N GLU A 196 -7.57 -3.27 5.05
CA GLU A 196 -8.94 -2.93 5.44
C GLU A 196 -9.86 -3.01 4.22
N ARG A 197 -11.02 -3.67 4.38
CA ARG A 197 -12.09 -3.70 3.37
C ARG A 197 -13.45 -3.51 4.06
N GLN A 198 -14.17 -2.45 3.70
CA GLN A 198 -15.42 -2.07 4.40
C GLN A 198 -16.64 -2.88 3.94
N THR A 199 -16.73 -3.15 2.65
CA THR A 199 -17.81 -3.94 2.02
C THR A 199 -17.23 -4.84 0.94
N GLU A 200 -17.99 -5.85 0.51
CA GLU A 200 -17.60 -6.75 -0.59
C GLU A 200 -17.36 -6.01 -1.92
N THR A 201 -17.94 -4.83 -2.12
CA THR A 201 -17.74 -4.02 -3.34
C THR A 201 -16.71 -2.91 -3.16
N SER A 202 -16.30 -2.61 -1.93
CA SER A 202 -15.30 -1.58 -1.65
C SER A 202 -13.90 -2.01 -2.07
N ARG A 203 -13.11 -1.03 -2.54
CA ARG A 203 -11.67 -1.22 -2.81
C ARG A 203 -10.95 -1.44 -1.48
N GLN A 204 -10.18 -2.52 -1.39
CA GLN A 204 -9.33 -2.80 -0.24
C GLN A 204 -8.22 -1.75 -0.10
N LYS A 205 -7.81 -1.46 1.13
CA LYS A 205 -6.68 -0.59 1.46
C LYS A 205 -5.63 -1.41 2.19
N CYS A 206 -4.49 -1.65 1.57
CA CYS A 206 -3.42 -2.47 2.12
C CYS A 206 -2.16 -1.66 2.36
N THR A 207 -1.54 -1.83 3.53
CA THR A 207 -0.35 -1.09 3.97
C THR A 207 0.62 -2.04 4.68
N ALA A 208 1.92 -1.94 4.37
CA ALA A 208 2.95 -2.60 5.16
C ALA A 208 3.14 -1.87 6.51
N ILE A 209 2.83 -2.54 7.62
CA ILE A 209 2.91 -1.94 8.96
C ILE A 209 4.24 -2.22 9.66
N ALA A 210 4.87 -3.35 9.35
CA ALA A 210 6.17 -3.71 9.90
C ALA A 210 6.99 -4.56 8.92
N GLN A 211 8.31 -4.52 9.03
CA GLN A 211 9.24 -5.32 8.22
C GLN A 211 10.39 -5.89 9.05
N ARG A 212 10.95 -7.01 8.59
CA ARG A 212 12.21 -7.58 9.07
C ARG A 212 12.95 -8.32 7.95
N PRO A 213 14.26 -8.58 8.08
CA PRO A 213 14.96 -9.49 7.17
C PRO A 213 14.31 -10.86 7.19
N SER A 214 14.21 -11.52 6.04
CA SER A 214 13.57 -12.83 5.96
C SER A 214 14.36 -13.87 6.75
N ARG A 215 13.63 -14.76 7.44
CA ARG A 215 14.20 -15.90 8.19
C ARG A 215 14.03 -17.22 7.45
N LYS A 216 13.29 -17.21 6.34
CA LYS A 216 13.10 -18.38 5.47
C LYS A 216 14.36 -18.62 4.64
N GLY A 217 14.56 -19.86 4.21
CA GLY A 217 15.65 -20.20 3.29
C GLY A 217 15.55 -19.35 2.03
N HIS A 218 16.63 -18.63 1.71
CA HIS A 218 16.76 -17.79 0.53
C HIS A 218 18.20 -17.85 0.04
N ALA A 219 18.43 -17.46 -1.21
CA ALA A 219 19.78 -17.39 -1.76
C ALA A 219 20.64 -16.36 -1.03
N PRO A 220 21.97 -16.46 -1.13
CA PRO A 220 22.88 -15.42 -0.63
C PRO A 220 22.50 -14.04 -1.18
N GLU A 221 22.50 -13.00 -0.34
CA GLU A 221 22.18 -11.61 -0.74
C GLU A 221 23.14 -11.05 -1.81
N THR A 222 24.30 -11.69 -2.01
CA THR A 222 25.27 -11.34 -3.06
C THR A 222 24.87 -11.82 -4.46
N ILE A 223 23.88 -12.72 -4.56
CA ILE A 223 23.31 -13.21 -5.82
C ILE A 223 21.94 -12.57 -6.03
N SER A 224 21.87 -11.68 -7.01
CA SER A 224 20.64 -11.00 -7.43
C SER A 224 20.10 -11.56 -8.74
N HIS A 225 18.87 -11.17 -9.10
CA HIS A 225 18.32 -11.46 -10.43
C HIS A 225 19.21 -10.92 -11.56
N LEU A 226 20.02 -9.89 -11.31
CA LEU A 226 20.92 -9.32 -12.31
C LEU A 226 22.11 -10.24 -12.62
N ASN A 227 22.44 -11.21 -11.75
CA ASN A 227 23.58 -12.09 -11.95
C ASN A 227 23.34 -13.21 -12.97
N PHE A 228 22.15 -13.29 -13.56
CA PHE A 228 21.79 -14.29 -14.56
C PHE A 228 21.88 -13.67 -15.96
N PRO A 229 22.73 -14.20 -16.88
CA PRO A 229 23.01 -13.55 -18.16
C PRO A 229 21.78 -13.29 -19.04
N ALA A 230 20.83 -14.23 -19.11
CA ALA A 230 19.62 -14.07 -19.91
C ALA A 230 18.69 -12.98 -19.33
N VAL A 231 18.50 -12.99 -18.01
CA VAL A 231 17.75 -11.97 -17.27
C VAL A 231 18.37 -10.59 -17.48
N PHE A 232 19.67 -10.49 -17.24
CA PHE A 232 20.37 -9.22 -17.37
C PHE A 232 20.40 -8.72 -18.80
N GLY A 233 20.62 -9.60 -19.79
CA GLY A 233 20.55 -9.30 -21.22
C GLY A 233 19.20 -8.69 -21.60
N HIS A 234 18.11 -9.25 -21.08
CA HIS A 234 16.77 -8.69 -21.29
C HIS A 234 16.63 -7.28 -20.68
N ILE A 235 17.05 -7.12 -19.42
CA ILE A 235 16.93 -5.84 -18.70
C ILE A 235 17.78 -4.75 -19.36
N THR A 236 19.06 -5.01 -19.63
CA THR A 236 19.98 -4.01 -20.19
C THR A 236 19.57 -3.54 -21.58
N LYS A 237 18.86 -4.38 -22.34
CA LYS A 237 18.37 -4.04 -23.67
C LYS A 237 17.06 -3.27 -23.61
N ASN A 238 16.07 -3.84 -22.92
CA ASN A 238 14.68 -3.42 -23.06
C ASN A 238 14.28 -2.33 -22.07
N LEU A 239 14.89 -2.24 -20.88
CA LEU A 239 14.54 -1.19 -19.92
C LEU A 239 14.89 0.21 -20.47
N PRO A 240 16.12 0.47 -20.95
CA PRO A 240 16.44 1.77 -21.53
C PRO A 240 15.68 2.10 -22.81
N GLU A 241 15.21 1.07 -23.54
CA GLU A 241 14.38 1.24 -24.74
C GLU A 241 12.93 1.57 -24.38
N ALA A 242 12.36 0.90 -23.37
CA ALA A 242 11.00 1.13 -22.89
C ALA A 242 10.80 2.55 -22.31
N THR A 243 11.87 3.17 -21.81
CA THR A 243 11.84 4.54 -21.28
C THR A 243 12.17 5.61 -22.33
N SER A 244 12.56 5.20 -23.54
CA SER A 244 13.01 6.10 -24.59
C SER A 244 11.82 6.78 -25.26
N ILE A 245 11.75 8.11 -25.18
CA ILE A 245 10.83 8.89 -26.00
C ILE A 245 11.56 9.25 -27.29
N GLY A 246 11.09 8.69 -28.41
CA GLY A 246 11.62 8.92 -29.76
C GLY A 246 11.63 10.40 -30.13
N GLY A 247 12.81 11.01 -30.10
CA GLY A 247 13.03 12.40 -30.50
C GLY A 247 14.46 12.84 -30.19
N ILE A 248 15.12 13.54 -31.11
CA ILE A 248 16.55 13.93 -31.02
C ILE A 248 16.79 14.89 -29.83
N ALA A 249 15.79 15.67 -29.43
CA ALA A 249 15.88 16.70 -28.39
C ALA A 249 15.20 16.33 -27.05
N THR A 250 14.52 15.18 -26.95
CA THR A 250 13.75 14.78 -25.76
C THR A 250 14.54 13.81 -24.90
N THR A 251 14.67 14.15 -23.62
CA THR A 251 15.29 13.33 -22.58
C THR A 251 14.44 12.08 -22.26
N ASP A 252 15.09 10.94 -22.09
CA ASP A 252 14.50 9.64 -21.73
C ASP A 252 13.75 9.72 -20.38
N LEU A 253 12.58 9.06 -20.26
CA LEU A 253 11.73 9.11 -19.05
C LEU A 253 12.42 8.52 -17.83
N GLY A 254 13.18 7.45 -18.01
CA GLY A 254 13.97 6.81 -16.95
C GLY A 254 15.03 7.76 -16.44
N LEU A 255 15.77 8.41 -17.34
CA LEU A 255 16.75 9.42 -16.94
C LEU A 255 16.11 10.64 -16.24
N ARG A 256 14.92 11.08 -16.67
CA ARG A 256 14.17 12.17 -16.00
C ARG A 256 13.80 11.76 -14.58
N TYR A 257 13.30 10.54 -14.41
CA TYR A 257 12.94 9.99 -13.11
C TYR A 257 14.16 9.90 -12.18
N LEU A 258 15.32 9.46 -12.69
CA LEU A 258 16.56 9.41 -11.92
C LEU A 258 17.00 10.81 -11.44
N LYS A 259 16.86 11.85 -12.28
CA LYS A 259 17.19 13.24 -11.92
C LYS A 259 16.21 13.83 -10.91
N ASN A 260 14.91 13.83 -11.24
CA ASN A 260 13.86 14.38 -10.38
C ASN A 260 12.48 13.81 -10.73
N PRO A 261 11.88 12.97 -9.87
CA PRO A 261 10.57 12.37 -10.14
C PRO A 261 9.41 13.37 -10.09
N LYS A 262 9.57 14.54 -9.46
CA LYS A 262 8.54 15.59 -9.34
C LYS A 262 8.52 16.55 -10.54
N GLY A 263 9.60 16.60 -11.32
CA GLY A 263 9.85 17.60 -12.36
C GLY A 263 9.37 17.22 -13.77
N VAL A 264 8.46 16.26 -13.92
CA VAL A 264 8.07 15.70 -15.24
C VAL A 264 7.40 16.73 -16.18
N SER A 265 7.10 17.95 -15.70
CA SER A 265 6.36 18.99 -16.43
C SER A 265 7.21 19.99 -17.24
N SER A 266 8.54 20.06 -17.08
CA SER A 266 9.35 21.01 -17.84
C SER A 266 10.04 20.31 -19.00
N SER A 267 10.00 20.94 -20.18
CA SER A 267 10.83 20.61 -21.34
C SER A 267 12.30 20.87 -21.03
N GLU A 268 12.89 20.10 -20.10
CA GLU A 268 14.30 20.20 -19.77
C GLU A 268 15.12 19.67 -20.94
N THR A 269 15.91 20.58 -21.53
CA THR A 269 16.90 20.28 -22.55
C THR A 269 17.97 19.35 -21.97
N SER A 270 18.41 18.40 -22.79
CA SER A 270 19.32 17.32 -22.41
C SER A 270 20.66 17.78 -21.81
N THR A 271 21.05 19.03 -22.04
CA THR A 271 22.33 19.62 -21.61
C THR A 271 22.48 19.81 -20.10
N ASP A 272 21.38 19.84 -19.35
CA ASP A 272 21.37 20.04 -17.89
C ASP A 272 20.86 18.81 -17.11
N MET A 273 20.78 17.65 -17.77
CA MET A 273 20.16 16.45 -17.22
C MET A 273 20.92 15.84 -16.03
N PHE A 274 22.21 16.17 -15.90
CA PHE A 274 23.08 15.55 -14.91
C PHE A 274 23.72 16.53 -13.93
N SER A 275 23.45 17.83 -14.04
CA SER A 275 23.84 18.79 -12.99
C SER A 275 23.16 18.39 -11.67
N GLY A 276 23.92 18.36 -10.57
CA GLY A 276 23.44 17.87 -9.26
C GLY A 276 23.67 16.38 -8.92
N ILE A 277 23.94 15.50 -9.90
CA ILE A 277 24.07 14.04 -9.63
C ILE A 277 25.25 13.60 -8.73
N PRO A 278 26.31 14.39 -8.46
CA PRO A 278 27.25 14.06 -7.38
C PRO A 278 26.72 14.34 -5.96
N GLU A 279 25.73 15.23 -5.79
CA GLU A 279 25.26 15.70 -4.46
C GLU A 279 24.18 14.77 -3.86
N GLU A 280 23.42 14.06 -4.70
CA GLU A 280 22.31 13.19 -4.29
C GLU A 280 22.56 11.70 -4.63
N LYS A 281 23.77 11.18 -4.36
CA LYS A 281 24.13 9.77 -4.67
C LYS A 281 23.16 8.75 -4.09
N VAL A 282 22.69 9.02 -2.87
CA VAL A 282 21.72 8.21 -2.13
C VAL A 282 20.38 8.15 -2.87
N ASP A 283 19.87 9.29 -3.32
CA ASP A 283 18.59 9.35 -4.00
C ASP A 283 18.68 8.76 -5.41
N PHE A 284 19.82 8.95 -6.10
CA PHE A 284 20.09 8.27 -7.36
C PHE A 284 20.08 6.74 -7.20
N SER A 285 20.78 6.21 -6.20
CA SER A 285 20.85 4.78 -5.92
C SER A 285 19.47 4.18 -5.70
N ARG A 286 18.64 4.91 -4.93
CA ARG A 286 17.27 4.53 -4.62
C ARG A 286 16.37 4.56 -5.86
N ARG A 287 16.42 5.64 -6.64
CA ARG A 287 15.60 5.79 -7.85
C ARG A 287 15.99 4.75 -8.91
N LEU A 288 17.28 4.44 -9.06
CA LEU A 288 17.72 3.38 -9.96
C LEU A 288 17.27 2.01 -9.48
N SER A 289 17.35 1.73 -8.17
CA SER A 289 16.79 0.51 -7.57
C SER A 289 15.29 0.41 -7.82
N GLN A 290 14.53 1.49 -7.60
CA GLN A 290 13.10 1.57 -7.87
C GLN A 290 12.76 1.29 -9.32
N LEU A 291 13.49 1.90 -10.26
CA LEU A 291 13.28 1.70 -11.69
C LEU A 291 13.53 0.24 -12.10
N LEU A 292 14.64 -0.34 -11.64
CA LEU A 292 14.98 -1.75 -11.91
C LEU A 292 13.97 -2.71 -11.32
N ASN A 293 13.64 -2.56 -10.03
CA ASN A 293 12.68 -3.43 -9.36
C ASN A 293 11.30 -3.31 -10.01
N THR A 294 10.85 -2.11 -10.36
CA THR A 294 9.57 -1.91 -11.07
C THR A 294 9.55 -2.64 -12.39
N TYR A 295 10.63 -2.53 -13.17
CA TYR A 295 10.73 -3.20 -14.46
C TYR A 295 10.71 -4.72 -14.31
N ILE A 296 11.46 -5.25 -13.35
CA ILE A 296 11.51 -6.69 -13.04
C ILE A 296 10.13 -7.20 -12.59
N LEU A 297 9.43 -6.45 -11.72
CA LEU A 297 8.14 -6.82 -11.15
C LEU A 297 7.00 -6.79 -12.19
N LEU A 298 7.10 -5.91 -13.19
CA LEU A 298 6.13 -5.77 -14.28
C LEU A 298 6.53 -6.54 -15.55
N SER A 299 7.75 -7.06 -15.63
CA SER A 299 8.25 -7.74 -16.82
C SER A 299 7.46 -9.03 -17.05
N PRO A 300 7.12 -9.36 -18.31
CA PRO A 300 6.56 -10.66 -18.65
C PRO A 300 7.55 -11.82 -18.47
N PHE A 301 8.84 -11.52 -18.26
CA PHE A 301 9.77 -12.50 -17.69
C PHE A 301 9.54 -12.56 -16.17
N ASP A 302 8.99 -13.67 -15.71
CA ASP A 302 8.48 -13.93 -14.36
C ASP A 302 9.59 -14.00 -13.28
N PHE A 303 10.34 -12.92 -13.09
CA PHE A 303 11.34 -12.81 -12.02
C PHE A 303 10.63 -12.77 -10.66
N SER A 304 10.27 -13.95 -10.15
CA SER A 304 9.50 -14.08 -8.93
C SER A 304 10.16 -13.30 -7.79
N THR A 305 9.45 -12.28 -7.31
CA THR A 305 9.79 -11.54 -6.08
C THR A 305 9.50 -12.38 -4.82
N VAL A 306 8.79 -13.50 -4.99
CA VAL A 306 8.54 -14.53 -4.00
C VAL A 306 9.45 -15.72 -4.34
N PRO A 307 10.33 -16.17 -3.44
CA PRO A 307 11.18 -17.32 -3.74
C PRO A 307 10.32 -18.59 -3.95
N GLY A 308 10.30 -19.13 -5.18
CA GLY A 308 10.06 -20.56 -5.38
C GLY A 308 9.07 -21.08 -6.44
N THR A 309 8.65 -20.36 -7.49
CA THR A 309 7.93 -21.02 -8.62
C THR A 309 7.87 -20.20 -9.91
N TRP A 310 8.20 -20.82 -11.07
CA TRP A 310 7.97 -20.37 -12.44
C TRP A 310 6.83 -21.15 -13.09
N LEU A 311 5.67 -20.55 -13.29
CA LEU A 311 4.79 -20.94 -14.39
C LEU A 311 4.21 -19.65 -14.97
N PHE A 312 3.66 -19.73 -16.19
CA PHE A 312 2.97 -18.66 -16.93
C PHE A 312 1.74 -18.06 -16.22
N THR A 313 1.70 -18.16 -14.90
CA THR A 313 0.74 -17.65 -13.94
C THR A 313 1.56 -17.10 -12.76
N PRO A 314 1.44 -15.81 -12.40
CA PRO A 314 2.17 -15.28 -11.24
C PRO A 314 1.93 -16.20 -10.04
N PRO A 315 2.98 -16.68 -9.35
CA PRO A 315 2.84 -17.66 -8.29
C PRO A 315 1.86 -17.12 -7.24
N THR A 316 0.66 -17.70 -7.21
CA THR A 316 -0.37 -17.31 -6.26
C THR A 316 -0.03 -17.98 -4.93
N ALA A 317 0.81 -17.31 -4.14
CA ALA A 317 1.14 -17.77 -2.81
C ALA A 317 -0.05 -17.53 -1.88
N THR A 318 -0.69 -18.60 -1.40
CA THR A 318 -1.69 -18.51 -0.35
C THR A 318 -0.99 -18.36 0.99
N VAL A 319 -1.41 -17.38 1.78
CA VAL A 319 -0.89 -17.17 3.13
C VAL A 319 -2.05 -17.08 4.10
N GLU A 320 -1.88 -17.69 5.27
CA GLU A 320 -2.82 -17.55 6.38
C GLU A 320 -2.88 -16.09 6.83
N ALA A 321 -4.10 -15.57 6.92
CA ALA A 321 -4.36 -14.20 7.31
C ALA A 321 -5.21 -14.17 8.59
N GLU A 322 -4.83 -13.29 9.51
CA GLU A 322 -5.61 -13.01 10.71
C GLU A 322 -6.73 -12.03 10.36
N VAL A 323 -7.97 -12.51 10.37
CA VAL A 323 -9.15 -11.72 10.01
C VAL A 323 -9.88 -11.29 11.28
N SER A 324 -10.06 -9.98 11.42
CA SER A 324 -10.93 -9.40 12.44
C SER A 324 -12.22 -8.91 11.78
N ASN A 325 -13.35 -9.45 12.27
CA ASN A 325 -14.66 -9.09 11.76
C ASN A 325 -15.10 -7.76 12.36
N LEU A 326 -15.55 -6.83 11.50
CA LEU A 326 -16.14 -5.57 11.93
C LEU A 326 -17.54 -5.85 12.48
N ILE A 327 -17.65 -5.98 13.80
CA ILE A 327 -18.96 -6.07 14.46
C ILE A 327 -19.48 -4.66 14.66
N ALA A 328 -20.66 -4.36 14.12
CA ALA A 328 -21.36 -3.11 14.38
C ALA A 328 -21.80 -3.08 15.86
N VAL A 329 -20.99 -2.46 16.72
CA VAL A 329 -21.36 -2.21 18.12
C VAL A 329 -22.20 -0.95 18.14
N TYR A 330 -23.52 -1.11 18.23
CA TYR A 330 -24.43 0.01 18.46
C TYR A 330 -24.20 0.57 19.87
N VAL A 331 -23.49 1.70 19.95
CA VAL A 331 -23.33 2.42 21.21
C VAL A 331 -24.55 3.31 21.40
N VAL A 332 -25.52 2.85 22.19
CA VAL A 332 -26.64 3.71 22.59
C VAL A 332 -26.11 4.71 23.62
N PRO A 333 -26.21 6.04 23.38
CA PRO A 333 -25.74 7.02 24.35
C PRO A 333 -26.54 6.90 25.66
N ARG A 334 -25.83 6.80 26.79
CA ARG A 334 -26.44 6.64 28.12
C ARG A 334 -27.48 7.73 28.44
N ALA A 335 -27.33 8.92 27.87
CA ALA A 335 -28.27 10.02 28.00
C ALA A 335 -29.66 9.69 27.44
N TRP A 336 -29.75 9.05 26.27
CA TRP A 336 -31.04 8.69 25.68
C TRP A 336 -31.75 7.58 26.44
N ILE A 337 -30.99 6.64 27.01
CA ILE A 337 -31.54 5.62 27.92
C ILE A 337 -32.13 6.28 29.17
N ALA A 338 -31.42 7.25 29.76
CA ALA A 338 -31.89 7.97 30.93
C ALA A 338 -33.16 8.80 30.63
N VAL A 339 -33.23 9.48 29.48
CA VAL A 339 -34.42 10.23 29.05
C VAL A 339 -35.62 9.29 28.85
N GLY A 340 -35.41 8.13 28.20
CA GLY A 340 -36.45 7.13 28.03
C GLY A 340 -37.00 6.61 29.36
N LEU A 341 -36.10 6.26 30.29
CA LEU A 341 -36.47 5.83 31.65
C LEU A 341 -37.24 6.91 32.42
N LEU A 342 -36.81 8.17 32.32
CA LEU A 342 -37.48 9.29 32.99
C LEU A 342 -38.90 9.47 32.46
N SER A 343 -39.10 9.36 31.14
CA SER A 343 -40.42 9.44 30.51
C SER A 343 -41.35 8.33 31.00
N CYS A 344 -40.86 7.09 31.05
CA CYS A 344 -41.63 5.96 31.60
C CYS A 344 -42.05 6.19 33.06
N LEU A 345 -41.19 6.77 33.89
CA LEU A 345 -41.52 7.10 35.28
C LEU A 345 -42.59 8.19 35.39
N VAL A 346 -42.55 9.22 34.54
CA VAL A 346 -43.56 10.27 34.50
C VAL A 346 -44.92 9.70 34.10
N LEU A 347 -44.96 8.86 33.05
CA LEU A 347 -46.19 8.20 32.61
C LEU A 347 -46.75 7.26 33.69
N LEU A 348 -45.89 6.49 34.37
CA LEU A 348 -46.31 5.62 35.46
C LEU A 348 -46.91 6.41 36.64
N ARG A 349 -46.28 7.53 37.01
CA ARG A 349 -46.82 8.43 38.05
C ARG A 349 -48.16 9.05 37.64
N GLY A 350 -48.29 9.47 36.38
CA GLY A 350 -49.56 9.97 35.85
C GLY A 350 -50.67 8.92 35.90
N GLY A 351 -50.36 7.67 35.53
CA GLY A 351 -51.29 6.54 35.63
C GLY A 351 -51.73 6.26 37.07
N ILE A 352 -50.78 6.20 38.01
CA ILE A 352 -51.09 6.00 39.44
C ILE A 352 -51.97 7.14 39.97
N ALA A 353 -51.63 8.38 39.66
CA ALA A 353 -52.42 9.55 40.07
C ALA A 353 -53.84 9.49 39.52
N SER A 354 -54.02 9.09 38.25
CA SER A 354 -55.36 8.91 37.66
C SER A 354 -56.18 7.89 38.45
N VAL A 355 -55.61 6.73 38.80
CA VAL A 355 -56.32 5.68 39.56
C VAL A 355 -56.68 6.16 40.96
N ILE A 356 -55.77 6.86 41.64
CA ILE A 356 -56.01 7.42 42.97
C ILE A 356 -57.14 8.46 42.92
N VAL A 357 -57.11 9.37 41.93
CA VAL A 357 -58.16 10.37 41.76
C VAL A 357 -59.50 9.69 41.53
N THR A 358 -59.58 8.67 40.67
CA THR A 358 -60.83 7.91 40.45
C THR A 358 -61.36 7.25 41.73
N HIS A 359 -60.47 6.74 42.59
CA HIS A 359 -60.89 6.11 43.85
C HIS A 359 -61.28 7.09 44.95
N ILE A 360 -60.70 8.29 44.97
CA ILE A 360 -61.02 9.34 45.96
C ILE A 360 -62.22 10.18 45.49
N SER A 361 -62.39 10.35 44.19
CA SER A 361 -63.58 10.95 43.61
C SER A 361 -64.72 9.92 43.63
N THR A 362 -65.30 9.69 44.80
CA THR A 362 -66.73 9.35 44.92
C THR A 362 -67.54 10.57 44.48
N SER A 363 -67.44 10.90 43.19
CA SER A 363 -68.42 11.76 42.55
C SER A 363 -69.68 10.93 42.42
N PRO A 364 -70.84 11.40 42.93
CA PRO A 364 -72.10 10.80 42.53
C PRO A 364 -72.17 10.94 41.00
N GLU A 365 -72.37 9.83 40.28
CA GLU A 365 -72.58 9.83 38.84
C GLU A 365 -73.85 10.63 38.52
N ILE A 366 -73.72 11.96 38.35
CA ILE A 366 -74.84 12.83 37.97
C ILE A 366 -74.68 13.32 36.52
N LEU A 367 -73.61 12.93 35.82
CA LEU A 367 -73.43 13.29 34.42
C LEU A 367 -73.06 12.04 33.63
N GLN A 368 -74.09 11.34 33.16
CA GLN A 368 -74.36 11.17 31.72
C GLN A 368 -75.32 9.99 31.47
N TYR A 369 -76.49 10.01 32.09
CA TYR A 369 -77.68 9.41 31.49
C TYR A 369 -78.91 10.11 32.04
N ALA A 370 -79.46 11.04 31.25
CA ALA A 370 -80.80 11.54 31.47
C ALA A 370 -81.78 10.41 31.14
N SER A 371 -81.98 9.48 32.06
CA SER A 371 -83.18 8.66 32.20
C SER A 371 -83.12 7.94 33.55
N THR A 372 -84.19 8.08 34.33
CA THR A 372 -84.44 7.40 35.62
C THR A 372 -83.50 7.81 36.78
N LEU A 373 -83.77 8.99 37.35
CA LEU A 373 -83.44 9.30 38.74
C LEU A 373 -84.31 8.42 39.65
N ASP A 374 -83.81 7.25 40.02
CA ASP A 374 -84.33 6.48 41.15
C ASP A 374 -83.23 6.39 42.21
N SER A 375 -83.08 7.46 43.00
CA SER A 375 -82.11 7.49 44.10
C SER A 375 -82.86 7.18 45.39
N LYS A 376 -82.47 6.07 46.04
CA LYS A 376 -83.03 5.55 47.29
C LYS A 376 -82.98 6.51 48.49
N PHE A 377 -82.37 7.68 48.33
CA PHE A 377 -82.09 8.64 49.41
C PHE A 377 -82.79 9.98 49.22
N ILE A 378 -83.65 10.12 48.19
CA ILE A 378 -84.42 11.34 47.93
C ILE A 378 -85.86 10.94 47.58
N ASP A 379 -86.76 11.04 48.56
CA ASP A 379 -88.19 10.90 48.31
C ASP A 379 -88.70 12.16 47.60
N LEU A 380 -89.03 12.02 46.32
CA LEU A 380 -89.66 13.07 45.52
C LEU A 380 -91.19 12.97 45.69
N PRO A 381 -91.91 14.09 45.86
CA PRO A 381 -93.35 14.08 45.91
C PRO A 381 -93.95 13.63 44.55
N PRO A 382 -95.10 12.95 44.53
CA PRO A 382 -95.65 12.26 43.35
C PRO A 382 -95.99 13.16 42.15
N ASP A 383 -96.05 14.48 42.33
CA ASP A 383 -96.33 15.46 41.26
C ASP A 383 -95.09 15.91 40.46
N THR A 384 -93.91 15.37 40.78
CA THR A 384 -92.64 15.77 40.11
C THR A 384 -92.56 15.39 38.63
N GLY A 385 -93.41 14.47 38.15
CA GLY A 385 -93.47 14.07 36.74
C GLY A 385 -93.93 15.16 35.76
N HIS A 386 -94.59 16.21 36.26
CA HIS A 386 -95.11 17.32 35.44
C HIS A 386 -94.30 18.62 35.58
N MET A 387 -93.26 18.64 36.41
CA MET A 387 -92.47 19.84 36.66
C MET A 387 -91.28 19.96 35.71
N SER A 388 -90.98 21.18 35.28
CA SER A 388 -89.80 21.43 34.46
C SER A 388 -88.53 21.26 35.29
N ALA A 389 -87.44 20.80 34.68
CA ALA A 389 -86.17 20.55 35.38
C ALA A 389 -85.64 21.77 36.16
N LYS A 390 -86.00 22.98 35.72
CA LYS A 390 -85.64 24.23 36.39
C LYS A 390 -86.42 24.43 37.70
N GLU A 391 -87.68 24.02 37.76
CA GLU A 391 -88.49 24.10 38.99
C GLU A 391 -88.00 23.09 40.04
N ILE A 392 -87.68 21.86 39.60
CA ILE A 392 -87.15 20.81 40.49
C ILE A 392 -85.79 21.24 41.10
N THR A 393 -84.90 21.84 40.29
CA THR A 393 -83.61 22.34 40.78
C THR A 393 -83.74 23.54 41.72
N THR A 394 -84.77 24.36 41.56
CA THR A 394 -85.04 25.47 42.48
C THR A 394 -85.62 24.96 43.80
N MET A 395 -86.45 23.90 43.75
CA MET A 395 -87.02 23.24 44.93
C MET A 395 -85.96 22.53 45.79
N LEU A 396 -84.95 21.93 45.13
CA LEU A 396 -83.83 21.26 45.79
C LEU A 396 -82.73 22.20 46.31
N LYS A 397 -82.78 23.50 45.97
CA LYS A 397 -81.72 24.51 46.24
C LYS A 397 -81.48 24.84 47.73
N GLY A 398 -82.13 24.14 48.66
CA GLY A 398 -81.94 24.31 50.10
C GLY A 398 -81.81 23.00 50.89
N GLN A 399 -81.92 21.83 50.24
CA GLN A 399 -81.79 20.56 50.95
C GLN A 399 -80.33 20.19 51.13
N ARG A 400 -79.87 20.20 52.39
CA ARG A 400 -78.61 19.56 52.75
C ARG A 400 -78.88 18.09 52.99
N VAL A 401 -78.35 17.24 52.11
CA VAL A 401 -78.28 15.81 52.34
C VAL A 401 -77.27 15.59 53.47
N ARG A 402 -77.73 15.03 54.59
CA ARG A 402 -76.82 14.48 55.61
C ARG A 402 -76.34 13.13 55.09
N LEU A 403 -75.02 13.04 54.87
CA LEU A 403 -74.32 11.78 54.62
C LEU A 403 -74.36 10.89 55.87
#